data_AF-A0A932WPR6-F1
#
_entry.id   AF-A0A932WPR6-F1
#
_cell.length_a   1.000
_cell.length_b   1.000
_cell.length_c   1.000
_cell.angle_alpha   90.00
_cell.angle_beta   90.00
_cell.angle_gamma   90.00
#
_symmetry.space_group_name_H-M   'P 1'
#
loop_
_entity.id
_entity.type
_entity.pdbx_description
1 polymer ?
#
loop_
_entity_poly.entity_id
_entity_poly.type
_entity_poly.pdbx_seq_one_letter_code
_entity_poly.pdbx_strand_id
1 'polypeptide(L)'
;MAKCRICQLDLSTTDAQGQSRNLLQEGQRFLDSGRKSGDYHDFNCALSAFETARELCSESNQLRERLSETQLAYAEAALGKGDLDLGLGVADDKNPAHGDVILRLRSARNKAHARVRRGVLLRRAVKILCLAGSGFVAAYSFSKARDAEVERDRAIASEIEARASARHAEDEARRLAAKASATKEIAE
;
A
#
# COMPACT_ATOMS: atom_id res chain seq x y z
N MET A 1 70.48 -24.88 10.42
CA MET A 1 70.31 -23.51 10.96
C MET A 1 68.87 -23.36 11.44
N ALA A 2 68.62 -23.51 12.73
CA ALA A 2 67.29 -23.36 13.31
C ALA A 2 67.00 -21.87 13.56
N LYS A 3 66.10 -21.26 12.77
CA LYS A 3 65.61 -19.90 13.07
C LYS A 3 64.91 -19.94 14.43
N CYS A 4 65.34 -19.07 15.34
CA CYS A 4 64.80 -18.95 16.69
C CYS A 4 63.30 -18.60 16.60
N ARG A 5 62.44 -19.48 17.13
CA ARG A 5 60.96 -19.37 17.09
C ARG A 5 60.43 -18.10 17.74
N ILE A 6 61.18 -17.53 18.69
CA ILE A 6 60.84 -16.28 19.41
C ILE A 6 60.92 -15.08 18.46
N CYS A 7 61.96 -14.99 17.62
CA CYS A 7 62.10 -13.92 16.62
C CYS A 7 61.02 -13.99 15.52
N GLN A 8 60.50 -15.17 15.20
CA GLN A 8 59.41 -15.31 14.23
C GLN A 8 58.06 -14.82 14.77
N LEU A 9 57.83 -14.96 16.08
CA LEU A 9 56.58 -14.55 16.72
C LEU A 9 56.47 -13.02 16.87
N ASP A 10 57.59 -12.33 17.14
CA ASP A 10 57.64 -10.87 17.22
C ASP A 10 57.50 -10.20 15.84
N LEU A 11 58.05 -10.79 14.78
CA LEU A 11 57.82 -10.30 13.41
C LEU A 11 56.34 -10.42 13.01
N SER A 12 55.68 -11.53 13.36
CA SER A 12 54.27 -11.79 13.03
C SER A 12 53.24 -11.00 13.86
N THR A 13 53.70 -10.28 14.88
CA THR A 13 52.82 -9.39 15.68
C THR A 13 53.02 -7.94 15.28
N THR A 14 54.25 -7.55 14.91
CA THR A 14 54.54 -6.21 14.37
C THR A 14 53.98 -5.99 12.97
N ASP A 15 53.95 -7.01 12.11
CA ASP A 15 53.30 -6.93 10.80
C ASP A 15 51.76 -6.81 10.91
N ALA A 16 51.12 -7.58 11.79
CA ALA A 16 49.69 -7.54 12.06
C ALA A 16 49.26 -6.17 12.62
N GLN A 17 50.06 -5.60 13.53
CA GLN A 17 49.86 -4.24 14.03
C GLN A 17 50.03 -3.18 12.93
N GLY A 18 51.00 -3.34 12.03
CA GLY A 18 51.19 -2.48 10.87
C GLY A 18 50.02 -2.53 9.89
N GLN A 19 49.53 -3.74 9.59
CA GLN A 19 48.37 -3.96 8.71
C GLN A 19 47.10 -3.35 9.30
N SER A 20 46.83 -3.55 10.59
CA SER A 20 45.67 -2.96 11.26
C SER A 20 45.69 -1.43 11.22
N ARG A 21 46.85 -0.79 11.42
CA ARG A 21 46.98 0.68 11.28
C ARG A 21 46.66 1.17 9.88
N ASN A 22 47.10 0.45 8.85
CA ASN A 22 46.78 0.80 7.46
C ASN A 22 45.28 0.70 7.19
N LEU A 23 44.63 -0.37 7.66
CA LEU A 23 43.18 -0.56 7.55
C LEU A 23 42.39 0.53 8.29
N LEU A 24 42.84 0.94 9.49
CA LEU A 24 42.23 2.06 10.21
C LEU A 24 42.33 3.37 9.44
N GLN A 25 43.48 3.65 8.82
CA GLN A 25 43.69 4.86 8.03
C GLN A 25 42.85 4.84 6.75
N GLU A 26 42.76 3.69 6.09
CA GLU A 26 41.97 3.50 4.89
C GLU A 26 40.46 3.61 5.18
N GLY A 27 39.98 2.95 6.22
CA GLY A 27 38.60 3.08 6.70
C GLY A 27 38.24 4.52 7.04
N GLN A 28 39.16 5.27 7.68
CA GLN A 28 38.93 6.69 7.95
C GLN A 28 38.83 7.53 6.67
N ARG A 29 39.68 7.26 5.66
CA ARG A 29 39.61 7.96 4.36
C ARG A 29 38.29 7.71 3.66
N PHE A 30 37.82 6.46 3.67
CA PHE A 30 36.52 6.11 3.12
C PHE A 30 35.38 6.77 3.90
N LEU A 31 35.43 6.80 5.23
CA LEU A 31 34.44 7.50 6.05
C LEU A 31 34.39 9.00 5.72
N ASP A 32 35.54 9.65 5.62
CA ASP A 32 35.63 11.07 5.29
C ASP A 32 35.17 11.37 3.85
N SER A 33 35.44 10.44 2.92
CA SER A 33 34.92 10.51 1.54
C SER A 33 33.40 10.38 1.54
N GLY A 34 32.85 9.34 2.18
CA GLY A 34 31.42 9.09 2.29
C GLY A 34 30.67 10.23 2.97
N ARG A 35 31.27 10.88 3.97
CA ARG A 35 30.69 12.09 4.60
C ARG A 35 30.58 13.27 3.64
N LYS A 36 31.50 13.41 2.69
CA LYS A 36 31.51 14.49 1.71
C LYS A 36 30.63 14.19 0.51
N SER A 37 30.72 12.97 -0.04
CA SER A 37 30.02 12.53 -1.24
C SER A 37 28.59 12.06 -0.95
N GLY A 38 28.36 11.55 0.26
CA GLY A 38 27.18 10.77 0.61
C GLY A 38 27.16 9.40 -0.07
N ASP A 39 28.24 8.93 -0.69
CA ASP A 39 28.26 7.65 -1.41
C ASP A 39 28.21 6.46 -0.44
N TYR A 40 27.29 5.54 -0.69
CA TYR A 40 27.11 4.34 0.11
C TYR A 40 28.25 3.34 -0.10
N HIS A 41 28.89 3.35 -1.27
CA HIS A 41 30.06 2.52 -1.52
C HIS A 41 31.17 2.86 -0.54
N ASP A 42 31.46 4.15 -0.35
CA ASP A 42 32.48 4.64 0.58
C ASP A 42 32.16 4.21 2.03
N PHE A 43 30.92 4.33 2.48
CA PHE A 43 30.54 3.87 3.82
C PHE A 43 30.69 2.35 3.98
N ASN A 44 30.31 1.55 2.98
CA ASN A 44 30.49 0.10 3.01
C ASN A 44 31.97 -0.28 3.06
N CYS A 45 32.82 0.37 2.25
CA CYS A 45 34.27 0.16 2.29
C CYS A 45 34.86 0.53 3.65
N ALA A 46 34.41 1.63 4.26
CA ALA A 46 34.83 2.02 5.61
C ALA A 46 34.45 0.96 6.66
N LEU A 47 33.20 0.49 6.65
CA LEU A 47 32.74 -0.55 7.56
C LEU A 47 33.57 -1.84 7.43
N SER A 48 33.76 -2.32 6.21
CA SER A 48 34.57 -3.53 5.97
C SER A 48 36.01 -3.35 6.43
N ALA A 49 36.65 -2.21 6.16
CA ALA A 49 38.02 -1.95 6.62
C ALA A 49 38.12 -1.99 8.15
N PHE A 50 37.16 -1.39 8.87
CA PHE A 50 37.13 -1.42 10.33
C PHE A 50 36.80 -2.81 10.90
N GLU A 51 35.92 -3.58 10.24
CA GLU A 51 35.63 -4.97 10.62
C GLU A 51 36.86 -5.86 10.46
N THR A 52 37.54 -5.78 9.32
CA THR A 52 38.79 -6.51 9.08
C THR A 52 39.87 -6.09 10.09
N ALA A 53 40.01 -4.80 10.37
CA ALA A 53 40.95 -4.32 11.39
C ALA A 53 40.65 -4.90 12.79
N ARG A 54 39.37 -5.12 13.13
CA ARG A 54 38.92 -5.72 14.41
C ARG A 54 39.20 -7.22 14.47
N GLU A 55 39.11 -7.91 13.33
CA GLU A 55 39.47 -9.33 13.25
C GLU A 55 40.99 -9.53 13.41
N LEU A 56 41.79 -8.63 12.84
CA LEU A 56 43.25 -8.67 12.96
C LEU A 56 43.77 -8.24 14.34
N CYS A 57 43.14 -7.23 14.96
CA CYS A 57 43.52 -6.72 16.27
C CYS A 57 42.34 -6.83 17.23
N SER A 58 42.43 -7.78 18.16
CA SER A 58 41.43 -8.05 19.20
C SER A 58 40.79 -6.78 19.78
N GLU A 59 39.45 -6.79 19.86
CA GLU A 59 38.54 -5.71 20.25
C GLU A 59 39.14 -4.55 21.07
N SER A 60 39.68 -3.55 20.38
CA SER A 60 39.96 -2.25 21.01
C SER A 60 38.68 -1.41 21.07
N ASN A 61 38.47 -0.71 22.19
CA ASN A 61 37.39 0.27 22.35
C ASN A 61 37.34 1.26 21.18
N GLN A 62 38.51 1.64 20.68
CA GLN A 62 38.64 2.57 19.56
C GLN A 62 38.00 2.04 18.28
N LEU A 63 38.11 0.75 17.98
CA LEU A 63 37.49 0.20 16.76
C LEU A 63 35.97 0.13 16.87
N ARG A 64 35.45 -0.18 18.06
CA ARG A 64 33.99 -0.15 18.30
C ARG A 64 33.42 1.25 18.11
N GLU A 65 34.15 2.26 18.59
CA GLU A 65 33.77 3.66 18.40
C GLU A 65 33.77 4.04 16.91
N ARG A 66 34.81 3.67 16.15
CA ARG A 66 34.87 3.95 14.70
C ARG A 66 33.80 3.23 13.89
N LEU A 67 33.48 1.99 14.23
CA LEU A 67 32.37 1.25 13.62
C LEU A 67 31.03 1.94 13.89
N SER A 68 30.76 2.31 15.14
CA SER A 68 29.57 3.06 15.50
C SER A 68 29.49 4.40 14.78
N GLU A 69 30.58 5.17 14.75
CA GLU A 69 30.64 6.46 14.06
C GLU A 69 30.35 6.32 12.56
N THR A 70 30.85 5.26 11.93
CA THR A 70 30.61 4.97 10.51
C THR A 70 29.16 4.59 10.25
N GLN A 71 28.59 3.71 11.09
CA GLN A 71 27.18 3.33 11.01
C GLN A 71 26.25 4.54 11.21
N LEU A 72 26.58 5.42 12.15
CA LEU A 72 25.83 6.65 12.39
C LEU A 72 25.86 7.57 11.17
N ALA A 73 27.05 7.86 10.64
CA ALA A 73 27.21 8.72 9.47
C ALA A 73 26.51 8.16 8.23
N TYR A 74 26.54 6.83 8.05
CA TYR A 74 25.81 6.16 6.98
C TYR A 74 24.28 6.28 7.19
N ALA A 75 23.79 6.02 8.40
CA ALA A 75 22.37 6.18 8.71
C ALA A 75 21.87 7.62 8.50
N GLU A 76 22.70 8.63 8.84
CA GLU A 76 22.42 10.04 8.56
C GLU A 76 22.39 10.36 7.07
N ALA A 77 23.32 9.82 6.28
CA ALA A 77 23.31 9.96 4.83
C ALA A 77 22.05 9.34 4.22
N ALA A 78 21.67 8.15 4.67
CA ALA A 78 20.44 7.47 4.25
C ALA A 78 19.18 8.26 4.63
N LEU A 79 19.15 8.86 5.83
CA LEU A 79 18.09 9.77 6.24
C LEU A 79 18.00 10.99 5.33
N GLY A 80 19.14 11.57 4.94
CA GLY A 80 19.21 12.71 4.02
C GLY A 80 18.69 12.40 2.62
N LYS A 81 18.99 11.20 2.08
CA LYS A 81 18.51 10.78 0.76
C LYS A 81 17.08 10.22 0.77
N GLY A 82 16.54 9.89 1.95
CA GLY A 82 15.21 9.31 2.10
C GLY A 82 15.18 7.78 1.95
N ASP A 83 16.33 7.11 2.02
CA ASP A 83 16.45 5.66 2.03
C ASP A 83 16.25 5.13 3.46
N LEU A 84 15.01 5.22 3.93
CA LEU A 84 14.70 5.08 5.35
C LEU A 84 14.89 3.66 5.88
N ASP A 85 14.58 2.65 5.07
CA ASP A 85 14.74 1.26 5.45
C ASP A 85 16.22 0.85 5.49
N LEU A 86 17.03 1.40 4.58
CA LEU A 86 18.49 1.23 4.61
C LEU A 86 19.09 1.85 5.87
N GLY A 87 18.74 3.11 6.17
CA GLY A 87 19.23 3.79 7.37
C GLY A 87 18.86 3.06 8.65
N LEU A 88 17.66 2.48 8.74
CA LEU A 88 17.24 1.67 9.88
C LEU A 88 17.94 0.31 9.97
N GLY A 89 18.36 -0.26 8.85
CA GLY A 89 19.09 -1.52 8.81
C GLY A 89 20.56 -1.37 9.24
N VAL A 90 21.17 -0.22 8.96
CA VAL A 90 22.56 0.07 9.31
C VAL A 90 22.72 0.63 10.72
N ALA A 91 21.72 1.35 11.24
CA ALA A 91 21.77 1.92 12.57
C ALA A 91 21.66 0.85 13.68
N ASP A 92 22.61 0.85 14.62
CA ASP A 92 22.54 0.01 15.83
C ASP A 92 21.55 0.56 16.89
N ASP A 93 20.45 -0.17 17.14
CA ASP A 93 19.43 0.15 18.16
C ASP A 93 19.94 -0.01 19.60
N LYS A 94 21.07 -0.70 19.80
CA LYS A 94 21.70 -0.87 21.12
C LYS A 94 22.58 0.31 21.50
N ASN A 95 22.94 1.15 20.52
CA ASN A 95 23.80 2.29 20.76
C ASN A 95 22.98 3.57 21.01
N PRO A 96 23.06 4.17 22.21
CA PRO A 96 22.28 5.37 22.52
C PRO A 96 22.63 6.57 21.61
N ALA A 97 23.85 6.64 21.06
CA ALA A 97 24.24 7.70 20.13
C ALA A 97 23.43 7.66 18.82
N HIS A 98 22.90 6.50 18.44
CA HIS A 98 22.10 6.33 17.23
C HIS A 98 20.61 6.63 17.45
N GLY A 99 20.19 6.84 18.71
CA GLY A 99 18.79 6.98 19.09
C GLY A 99 18.05 8.11 18.36
N ASP A 100 18.69 9.28 18.21
CA ASP A 100 18.09 10.42 17.50
C ASP A 100 17.84 10.10 16.02
N VAL A 101 18.85 9.56 15.33
CA VAL A 101 18.76 9.21 13.90
C VAL A 101 17.72 8.12 13.67
N ILE A 102 17.67 7.09 14.52
CA ILE A 102 16.65 6.05 14.47
C ILE A 102 15.25 6.63 14.64
N LEU A 103 15.05 7.55 15.58
CA LEU A 103 13.76 8.20 15.80
C LEU A 103 13.33 9.04 14.59
N ARG A 104 14.26 9.79 13.99
CA ARG A 104 14.03 10.57 12.78
C ARG A 104 13.70 9.69 11.58
N LEU A 105 14.43 8.58 11.38
CA LEU A 105 14.16 7.60 10.34
C LEU A 105 12.77 6.95 10.50
N ARG A 106 12.43 6.48 11.70
CA ARG A 106 11.10 5.89 11.99
C ARG A 106 9.98 6.90 11.75
N SER A 107 10.16 8.15 12.18
CA SER A 107 9.19 9.24 11.96
C SER A 107 9.00 9.53 10.47
N ALA A 108 10.09 9.65 9.71
CA ALA A 108 10.05 9.85 8.26
C ALA A 108 9.34 8.68 7.55
N ARG A 109 9.59 7.44 8.00
CA ARG A 109 9.00 6.23 7.40
C ARG A 109 7.50 6.18 7.62
N ASN A 110 7.07 6.48 8.84
CA ASN A 110 5.65 6.54 9.18
C ASN A 110 4.92 7.63 8.36
N LYS A 111 5.53 8.81 8.19
CA LYS A 111 4.99 9.88 7.34
C LYS A 111 4.89 9.42 5.88
N ALA A 112 5.90 8.74 5.34
CA ALA A 112 5.90 8.22 3.98
C ALA A 112 4.77 7.18 3.78
N HIS A 113 4.64 6.21 4.68
CA HIS A 113 3.56 5.21 4.61
C HIS A 113 2.17 5.81 4.78
N ALA A 114 2.01 6.85 5.61
CA ALA A 114 0.73 7.54 5.77
C ALA A 114 0.27 8.19 4.45
N ARG A 115 1.20 8.77 3.67
CA ARG A 115 0.90 9.33 2.34
C ARG A 115 0.45 8.25 1.35
N VAL A 116 1.15 7.12 1.30
CA VAL A 116 0.80 6.01 0.41
C VAL A 116 -0.57 5.41 0.78
N ARG A 117 -0.84 5.22 2.08
CA ARG A 117 -2.09 4.63 2.56
C ARG A 117 -3.30 5.49 2.21
N ARG A 118 -3.20 6.83 2.30
CA ARG A 118 -4.27 7.75 1.87
C ARG A 118 -4.58 7.60 0.38
N GLY A 119 -3.55 7.48 -0.46
CA GLY A 119 -3.73 7.29 -1.91
C GLY A 119 -4.43 5.97 -2.26
N VAL A 120 -4.11 4.87 -1.57
CA VAL A 120 -4.75 3.57 -1.82
C VAL A 120 -6.21 3.55 -1.38
N LEU A 121 -6.54 4.18 -0.24
CA LEU A 121 -7.92 4.26 0.26
C LEU A 121 -8.83 5.06 -0.67
N LEU A 122 -8.36 6.20 -1.18
CA LEU A 122 -9.10 7.01 -2.16
C LEU A 122 -9.39 6.21 -3.44
N ARG A 123 -8.39 5.49 -3.96
CA ARG A 123 -8.57 4.62 -5.15
C ARG A 123 -9.59 3.50 -4.92
N ARG A 124 -9.68 2.96 -3.69
CA ARG A 124 -10.69 1.94 -3.34
C ARG A 124 -12.10 2.56 -3.23
N ALA A 125 -12.22 3.73 -2.61
CA ALA A 125 -13.50 4.43 -2.48
C ALA A 125 -14.10 4.79 -3.85
N VAL A 126 -13.28 5.27 -4.79
CA VAL A 126 -13.71 5.57 -6.17
C VAL A 126 -14.26 4.33 -6.87
N LYS A 127 -13.60 3.17 -6.76
CA LYS A 127 -14.09 1.93 -7.37
C LYS A 127 -15.47 1.51 -6.83
N ILE A 128 -15.67 1.59 -5.52
CA ILE A 128 -16.94 1.26 -4.88
C ILE A 128 -18.02 2.24 -5.34
N LEU A 129 -17.72 3.54 -5.40
CA LEU A 129 -18.66 4.56 -5.84
C LEU A 129 -19.08 4.37 -7.32
N CYS A 130 -18.14 4.04 -8.21
CA CYS A 130 -18.47 3.76 -9.61
C CYS A 130 -19.37 2.52 -9.75
N LEU A 131 -19.09 1.45 -8.99
CA LEU A 131 -19.93 0.25 -8.97
C LEU A 131 -21.34 0.56 -8.44
N ALA A 132 -21.44 1.25 -7.30
CA ALA A 132 -22.73 1.65 -6.73
C ALA A 132 -23.52 2.58 -7.66
N GLY A 133 -22.86 3.55 -8.30
CA GLY A 133 -23.46 4.45 -9.27
C GLY A 133 -24.02 3.71 -10.48
N SER A 134 -23.27 2.75 -11.04
CA SER A 134 -23.73 1.94 -12.17
C SER A 134 -24.95 1.07 -11.80
N GLY A 135 -24.96 0.47 -10.60
CA GLY A 135 -26.11 -0.28 -10.09
C GLY A 135 -27.34 0.59 -9.87
N PHE A 136 -27.17 1.81 -9.36
CA PHE A 136 -28.26 2.76 -9.15
C PHE A 136 -28.91 3.19 -10.47
N VAL A 137 -28.11 3.50 -11.49
CA VAL A 137 -28.63 3.86 -12.83
C VAL A 137 -29.38 2.68 -13.46
N ALA A 138 -28.85 1.47 -13.36
CA ALA A 138 -29.51 0.27 -13.88
C ALA A 138 -30.85 0.00 -13.16
N ALA A 139 -30.88 0.09 -11.83
CA ALA A 139 -32.09 -0.09 -11.04
C ALA A 139 -33.16 0.97 -11.35
N TYR A 140 -32.74 2.25 -11.46
CA TYR A 140 -33.64 3.34 -11.83
C TYR A 140 -34.24 3.12 -13.22
N SER A 141 -33.43 2.73 -14.20
CA SER A 141 -33.88 2.43 -15.57
C SER A 141 -34.89 1.28 -15.60
N PHE A 142 -34.65 0.24 -14.79
CA PHE A 142 -35.52 -0.92 -14.70
C PHE A 142 -36.86 -0.59 -14.00
N SER A 143 -36.83 0.23 -12.95
CA SER A 143 -38.06 0.70 -12.29
C SER A 143 -38.93 1.53 -13.23
N LYS A 144 -38.33 2.44 -14.00
CA LYS A 144 -39.05 3.27 -14.98
C LYS A 144 -39.63 2.43 -16.12
N ALA A 145 -38.92 1.39 -16.56
CA ALA A 145 -39.43 0.46 -17.56
C ALA A 145 -40.64 -0.33 -17.05
N ARG A 146 -40.58 -0.79 -15.79
CA ARG A 146 -41.70 -1.48 -15.11
C ARG A 146 -42.92 -0.58 -14.97
N ASP A 147 -42.74 0.68 -14.56
CA ASP A 147 -43.85 1.63 -14.41
C ASP A 147 -44.56 1.90 -15.75
N ALA A 148 -43.80 1.95 -16.85
CA ALA A 148 -44.36 2.11 -18.19
C ALA A 148 -45.17 0.88 -18.66
N GLU A 149 -44.78 -0.33 -18.24
CA GLU A 149 -45.48 -1.57 -18.56
C GLU A 149 -46.78 -1.70 -17.76
N VAL A 150 -46.73 -1.38 -16.46
CA VAL A 150 -47.92 -1.38 -15.57
C VAL A 150 -49.01 -0.42 -16.07
N GLU A 151 -48.63 0.74 -16.62
CA GLU A 151 -49.61 1.69 -17.16
C GLU A 151 -50.30 1.16 -18.43
N ARG A 152 -49.57 0.41 -19.27
CA ARG A 152 -50.17 -0.26 -20.44
C ARG A 152 -51.13 -1.35 -20.03
N ASP A 153 -50.79 -2.15 -19.04
CA ASP A 153 -51.66 -3.21 -18.54
C ASP A 153 -52.95 -2.64 -17.94
N ARG A 154 -52.87 -1.52 -17.23
CA ARG A 154 -54.05 -0.79 -16.71
C ARG A 154 -54.94 -0.26 -17.84
N ALA A 155 -54.34 0.29 -18.90
CA ALA A 155 -55.09 0.76 -20.06
C ALA A 155 -55.84 -0.39 -20.75
N ILE A 156 -55.18 -1.54 -20.95
CA ILE A 156 -55.78 -2.73 -21.54
C ILE A 156 -56.91 -3.29 -20.65
N ALA A 157 -56.70 -3.36 -19.32
CA ALA A 157 -57.71 -3.80 -18.38
C ALA A 157 -58.97 -2.92 -18.43
N SER A 158 -58.80 -1.60 -18.48
CA SER A 158 -59.92 -0.66 -18.59
C SER A 158 -60.71 -0.81 -19.89
N GLU A 159 -60.03 -1.12 -21.00
CA GLU A 159 -60.68 -1.36 -22.29
C GLU A 159 -61.47 -2.67 -22.29
N ILE A 160 -60.93 -3.72 -21.65
CA ILE A 160 -61.61 -5.00 -21.49
C ILE A 160 -62.87 -4.84 -20.64
N GLU A 161 -62.78 -4.13 -19.52
CA GLU A 161 -63.92 -3.86 -18.63
C GLU A 161 -65.00 -3.02 -19.34
N ALA A 162 -64.61 -1.99 -20.09
CA ALA A 162 -65.53 -1.19 -20.88
C ALA A 162 -66.26 -2.05 -21.94
N ARG A 163 -65.53 -2.89 -22.67
CA ARG A 163 -66.13 -3.82 -23.66
C ARG A 163 -67.04 -4.86 -23.01
N ALA A 164 -66.68 -5.37 -21.83
CA ALA A 164 -67.52 -6.31 -21.09
C ALA A 164 -68.83 -5.65 -20.66
N SER A 165 -68.77 -4.42 -20.13
CA SER A 165 -69.97 -3.67 -19.73
C SER A 165 -70.90 -3.35 -20.90
N ALA A 166 -70.34 -2.99 -22.07
CA ALA A 166 -71.12 -2.74 -23.28
C ALA A 166 -71.84 -4.02 -23.76
N ARG A 167 -71.15 -5.17 -23.76
CA ARG A 167 -71.75 -6.46 -24.11
C ARG A 167 -72.88 -6.86 -23.16
N HIS A 168 -72.68 -6.66 -21.86
CA HIS A 168 -73.72 -6.93 -20.87
C HIS A 168 -74.97 -6.05 -21.09
N ALA A 169 -74.79 -4.76 -21.40
CA ALA A 169 -75.90 -3.88 -21.71
C ALA A 169 -76.64 -4.28 -23.00
N GLU A 170 -75.91 -4.69 -24.03
CA GLU A 170 -76.51 -5.19 -25.29
C GLU A 170 -77.31 -6.49 -25.07
N ASP A 171 -76.78 -7.43 -24.28
CA ASP A 171 -77.45 -8.68 -23.97
C ASP A 171 -78.72 -8.46 -23.14
N GLU A 172 -78.69 -7.54 -22.18
CA GLU A 172 -79.88 -7.14 -21.42
C GLU A 172 -80.94 -6.49 -22.32
N ALA A 173 -80.54 -5.58 -23.22
CA ALA A 173 -81.45 -4.97 -24.18
C ALA A 173 -82.10 -6.01 -25.10
N ARG A 174 -81.34 -7.00 -25.58
CA ARG A 174 -81.88 -8.12 -26.39
C ARG A 174 -82.86 -8.97 -25.61
N ARG A 175 -82.57 -9.27 -24.34
CA ARG A 175 -83.48 -10.04 -23.47
C ARG A 175 -84.79 -9.30 -23.20
N LEU A 176 -84.74 -7.98 -23.00
CA LEU A 176 -85.94 -7.16 -22.83
C LEU A 176 -86.78 -7.08 -24.10
N ALA A 177 -86.13 -6.92 -25.27
CA ALA A 177 -86.82 -6.92 -26.56
C ALA A 177 -87.51 -8.27 -26.86
N ALA A 178 -86.84 -9.39 -26.60
CA ALA A 178 -87.40 -10.73 -26.78
C ALA A 178 -88.58 -11.02 -25.84
N LYS A 179 -88.51 -10.53 -24.59
CA LYS A 179 -89.65 -10.61 -23.66
C LYS A 179 -90.83 -9.78 -24.14
N ALA A 180 -90.58 -8.56 -24.63
CA ALA A 180 -91.62 -7.67 -25.14
C ALA A 180 -92.35 -8.26 -26.36
N SER A 181 -91.64 -8.92 -27.27
CA SER A 181 -92.26 -9.62 -28.40
C SER A 181 -93.08 -10.83 -27.95
N ALA A 182 -92.59 -11.62 -27.00
CA ALA A 182 -93.33 -12.77 -26.47
C ALA A 182 -94.61 -12.36 -25.71
N THR A 183 -94.60 -11.25 -24.97
CA THR A 183 -95.83 -10.74 -24.34
C THR A 183 -96.84 -10.20 -25.35
N LYS A 184 -96.42 -9.77 -26.54
CA LYS A 184 -97.35 -9.34 -27.59
C LYS A 184 -98.04 -10.53 -28.26
N GLU A 185 -97.32 -11.64 -28.47
CA GLU A 185 -97.91 -12.87 -29.03
C GLU A 185 -98.89 -13.60 -28.08
N ILE A 186 -98.80 -13.37 -26.77
CA ILE A 186 -99.72 -13.99 -25.78
C ILE A 186 -100.99 -13.12 -25.58
N ALA A 187 -100.96 -11.86 -26.01
CA ALA A 187 -102.07 -10.91 -25.84
C ALA A 187 -103.00 -10.82 -27.07
N GLU A 188 -102.67 -11.52 -28.16
CA GLU A 188 -103.48 -11.67 -29.39
C GLU A 188 -104.10 -13.08 -29.43
#